data_AF-A0A950ILE3-F1
#
_entry.id   AF-A0A950ILE3-F1
#
_cell.length_a   1.000
_cell.length_b   1.000
_cell.length_c   1.000
_cell.angle_alpha   90.00
_cell.angle_beta   90.00
_cell.angle_gamma   90.00
#
_symmetry.space_group_name_H-M   'P 1'
#
loop_
_entity.id
_entity.type
_entity.pdbx_description
1 polymer ?
#
loop_
_entity_poly.entity_id
_entity_poly.type
_entity_poly.pdbx_seq_one_letter_code
_entity_poly.pdbx_strand_id
1 'polypeptide(L)'
;MSNTEYESLWEQGCALLGERINLDGNPLSSPGFFERRRLRKASTLFQAAAKVEPENAAPLLFLGKIEERLGNVDACIEWLSQANELAPGNPIVALELGGALGRAGRHVESASMMGPVARLHPNDARIHVNLGLSLLMSGQVDRAVQAFENATRIEPEQATNAKLLNLACAVAKGSKAVPKSEREIFESV
;
A
#
# COMPACT_ATOMS: atom_id res chain seq x y z
N MET A 1 -5.11 -21.46 25.45
CA MET A 1 -4.17 -20.52 26.09
C MET A 1 -3.57 -19.53 25.08
N SER A 2 -3.49 -19.87 23.78
CA SER A 2 -2.96 -19.00 22.71
C SER A 2 -3.72 -17.68 22.51
N ASN A 3 -5.06 -17.69 22.60
CA ASN A 3 -5.86 -16.49 22.29
C ASN A 3 -5.55 -15.30 23.22
N THR A 4 -5.37 -15.54 24.52
CA THR A 4 -5.12 -14.48 25.51
C THR A 4 -3.71 -13.88 25.42
N GLU A 5 -2.71 -14.69 25.04
CA GLU A 5 -1.34 -14.19 24.87
C GLU A 5 -1.23 -13.32 23.62
N TYR A 6 -1.80 -13.77 22.49
CA TYR A 6 -1.89 -12.99 21.26
C TYR A 6 -2.62 -11.66 21.51
N GLU A 7 -3.81 -11.69 22.11
CA GLU A 7 -4.61 -10.49 22.42
C GLU A 7 -3.79 -9.48 23.23
N SER A 8 -3.07 -9.94 24.27
CA SER A 8 -2.23 -9.06 25.08
C SER A 8 -1.07 -8.43 24.30
N LEU A 9 -0.38 -9.20 23.45
CA LEU A 9 0.71 -8.69 22.61
C LEU A 9 0.19 -7.70 21.57
N TRP A 10 -0.94 -8.02 20.95
CA TRP A 10 -1.62 -7.20 19.96
C TRP A 10 -2.06 -5.85 20.53
N GLU A 11 -2.73 -5.86 21.68
CA GLU A 11 -3.20 -4.63 22.34
C GLU A 11 -2.04 -3.73 22.75
N GLN A 12 -0.98 -4.29 23.34
CA GLN A 12 0.21 -3.53 23.69
C GLN A 12 0.91 -2.95 22.45
N GLY A 13 0.95 -3.71 21.35
CA GLY A 13 1.47 -3.25 20.06
C GLY A 13 0.68 -2.06 19.54
N CYS A 14 -0.64 -2.21 19.43
CA CYS A 14 -1.56 -1.17 18.98
C CYS A 14 -1.49 0.10 19.84
N ALA A 15 -1.42 -0.05 21.17
CA ALA A 15 -1.31 1.07 22.10
C ALA A 15 -0.04 1.91 21.89
N LEU A 16 1.06 1.30 21.43
CA LEU A 16 2.29 2.01 21.10
C LEU A 16 2.20 2.75 19.76
N LEU A 17 1.39 2.27 18.83
CA LEU A 17 1.17 2.91 17.55
C LEU A 17 0.35 4.19 17.72
N GLY A 18 -0.89 4.11 18.20
CA GLY A 18 -1.81 5.26 18.19
C GLY A 18 -1.81 5.95 16.82
N GLU A 19 -1.72 7.29 16.77
CA GLU A 19 -1.68 8.08 15.52
C GLU A 19 -0.32 8.04 14.76
N ARG A 20 0.61 7.15 15.14
CA ARG A 20 1.97 7.09 14.54
C ARG A 20 2.04 6.31 13.24
N ILE A 21 1.01 5.53 12.96
CA ILE A 21 0.84 4.80 11.70
C ILE A 21 -0.48 5.25 11.10
N ASN A 22 -0.44 5.54 9.81
CA ASN A 22 -1.63 5.91 9.06
C ASN A 22 -2.13 4.71 8.27
N LEU A 23 -3.38 4.29 8.48
CA LEU A 23 -4.03 3.23 7.72
C LEU A 23 -4.71 3.75 6.44
N ASP A 24 -4.86 5.07 6.30
CA ASP A 24 -5.58 5.71 5.20
C ASP A 24 -4.63 6.15 4.06
N GLY A 25 -3.33 5.87 4.18
CA GLY A 25 -2.34 6.10 3.12
C GLY A 25 -1.79 7.53 3.00
N ASN A 26 -2.22 8.49 3.82
CA ASN A 26 -1.61 9.83 3.82
C ASN A 26 -0.18 9.78 4.42
N PRO A 27 0.81 10.42 3.77
CA PRO A 27 2.19 10.39 4.23
C PRO A 27 2.37 11.15 5.54
N LEU A 28 3.04 10.52 6.51
CA LEU A 28 3.45 11.15 7.77
C LEU A 28 4.89 11.70 7.65
N SER A 29 5.19 12.83 8.31
CA SER A 29 6.54 13.42 8.35
C SER A 29 7.55 12.47 9.02
N SER A 30 8.81 12.42 8.59
CA SER A 30 9.80 11.45 9.13
C SER A 30 9.79 11.35 10.67
N PRO A 31 9.76 10.14 11.27
CA PRO A 31 9.57 10.00 12.70
C PRO A 31 10.78 10.50 13.48
N GLY A 32 10.51 11.25 14.55
CA GLY A 32 11.52 11.71 15.50
C GLY A 32 12.09 10.59 16.37
N PHE A 33 13.11 10.88 17.17
CA PHE A 33 13.80 9.89 18.01
C PHE A 33 12.85 9.06 18.90
N PHE A 34 11.98 9.74 19.65
CA PHE A 34 11.04 9.07 20.57
C PHE A 34 10.01 8.21 19.83
N GLU A 35 9.58 8.66 18.64
CA GLU A 35 8.65 7.91 17.81
C GLU A 35 9.30 6.65 17.25
N ARG A 36 10.53 6.75 16.71
CA ARG A 36 11.31 5.58 16.26
C ARG A 36 11.49 4.54 17.37
N ARG A 37 11.76 4.99 18.61
CA ARG A 37 11.88 4.08 19.77
C ARG A 37 10.55 3.36 20.06
N ARG A 38 9.41 4.05 19.96
CA ARG A 38 8.08 3.45 20.16
C ARG A 38 7.71 2.48 19.04
N LEU A 39 7.95 2.85 17.78
CA LEU A 39 7.73 2.00 16.60
C LEU A 39 8.54 0.70 16.70
N ARG A 40 9.81 0.76 17.11
CA ARG A 40 10.63 -0.44 17.34
C ARG A 40 10.10 -1.32 18.46
N LYS A 41 9.61 -0.72 19.56
CA LYS A 41 8.98 -1.47 20.64
C LYS A 41 7.69 -2.16 20.17
N ALA A 42 6.88 -1.48 19.36
CA ALA A 42 5.69 -2.07 18.75
C ALA A 42 6.06 -3.23 17.80
N SER A 43 7.11 -3.07 17.00
CA SER A 43 7.62 -4.12 16.10
C SER A 43 7.98 -5.40 16.87
N THR A 44 8.67 -5.29 18.02
CA THR A 44 8.96 -6.45 18.87
C THR A 44 7.68 -7.17 19.35
N LEU A 45 6.62 -6.43 19.69
CA LEU A 45 5.35 -7.01 20.11
C LEU A 45 4.62 -7.69 18.97
N PHE A 46 4.58 -7.09 17.77
CA PHE A 46 3.97 -7.71 16.60
C PHE A 46 4.75 -8.93 16.11
N GLN A 47 6.08 -8.92 16.20
CA GLN A 47 6.88 -10.13 15.93
C GLN A 47 6.59 -11.25 16.92
N ALA A 48 6.35 -10.93 18.20
CA ALA A 48 5.93 -11.92 19.17
C ALA A 48 4.50 -12.42 18.87
N ALA A 49 3.57 -11.53 18.53
CA ALA A 49 2.21 -11.90 18.16
C ALA A 49 2.17 -12.81 16.93
N ALA A 50 2.99 -12.52 15.90
CA ALA A 50 3.13 -13.37 14.71
C ALA A 50 3.69 -14.76 15.03
N LYS A 51 4.48 -14.92 16.09
CA LYS A 51 4.95 -16.25 16.53
C LYS A 51 3.87 -17.04 17.27
N VAL A 52 2.99 -16.35 18.00
CA VAL A 52 1.86 -16.98 18.70
C VAL A 52 0.78 -17.40 17.70
N GLU A 53 0.54 -16.59 16.67
CA GLU A 53 -0.41 -16.88 15.59
C GLU A 53 0.26 -16.77 14.20
N PRO A 54 0.98 -17.81 13.75
CA PRO A 54 1.72 -17.78 12.49
C PRO A 54 0.86 -17.67 11.22
N GLU A 55 -0.43 -18.02 11.31
CA GLU A 55 -1.37 -17.95 10.19
C GLU A 55 -2.15 -16.62 10.14
N ASN A 56 -1.90 -15.72 11.11
CA ASN A 56 -2.55 -14.43 11.17
C ASN A 56 -1.72 -13.36 10.43
N ALA A 57 -2.28 -12.81 9.35
CA ALA A 57 -1.62 -11.78 8.55
C ALA A 57 -1.54 -10.40 9.23
N ALA A 58 -2.36 -10.14 10.26
CA ALA A 58 -2.52 -8.80 10.82
C ALA A 58 -1.23 -8.27 11.48
N PRO A 59 -0.49 -9.04 12.30
CA PRO A 59 0.79 -8.59 12.84
C PRO A 59 1.81 -8.26 11.75
N LEU A 60 1.86 -9.06 10.67
CA LEU A 60 2.77 -8.86 9.54
C LEU A 60 2.45 -7.57 8.77
N LEU A 61 1.16 -7.27 8.56
CA LEU A 61 0.70 -6.00 8.00
C LEU A 61 1.21 -4.81 8.83
N PHE A 62 1.07 -4.87 10.16
CA PHE A 62 1.55 -3.81 11.04
C PHE A 62 3.08 -3.70 11.06
N LEU A 63 3.81 -4.81 10.97
CA LEU A 63 5.27 -4.78 10.80
C LEU A 63 5.66 -4.06 9.52
N GLY A 64 5.00 -4.35 8.40
CA GLY A 64 5.19 -3.65 7.13
C GLY A 64 5.00 -2.14 7.25
N LYS A 65 3.89 -1.71 7.85
CA LYS A 65 3.60 -0.29 8.08
C LYS A 65 4.57 0.39 9.04
N ILE A 66 5.09 -0.33 10.04
CA ILE A 66 6.14 0.18 10.92
C ILE A 66 7.43 0.41 10.12
N GLU A 67 7.84 -0.54 9.30
CA GLU A 67 9.06 -0.42 8.50
C GLU A 67 8.94 0.69 7.45
N GLU A 68 7.77 0.85 6.83
CA GLU A 68 7.45 1.99 5.96
C GLU A 68 7.65 3.31 6.71
N ARG A 69 7.06 3.43 7.90
CA ARG A 69 7.17 4.62 8.75
C ARG A 69 8.62 4.90 9.14
N LEU A 70 9.43 3.87 9.35
CA LEU A 70 10.85 3.99 9.67
C LEU A 70 11.73 4.34 8.46
N GLY A 71 11.20 4.19 7.24
CA GLY A 71 11.91 4.41 5.97
C GLY A 71 12.62 3.17 5.43
N ASN A 72 12.35 1.99 5.99
CA ASN A 72 12.99 0.73 5.63
C ASN A 72 12.15 0.03 4.55
N VAL A 73 12.29 0.47 3.30
CA VAL A 73 11.44 0.04 2.17
C VAL A 73 11.52 -1.47 1.93
N ASP A 74 12.72 -2.06 1.94
CA ASP A 74 12.89 -3.50 1.67
C ASP A 74 12.23 -4.37 2.74
N ALA A 75 12.43 -4.02 4.02
CA ALA A 75 11.81 -4.73 5.14
C ALA A 75 10.27 -4.57 5.14
N CYS A 76 9.77 -3.40 4.73
CA CYS A 76 8.34 -3.18 4.53
C CYS A 76 7.77 -4.15 3.49
N ILE A 77 8.40 -4.24 2.32
CA ILE A 77 7.97 -5.17 1.26
C ILE A 77 8.04 -6.61 1.76
N GLU A 78 9.10 -7.02 2.46
CA GLU A 78 9.23 -8.38 2.97
C GLU A 78 8.06 -8.76 3.91
N TRP A 79 7.75 -7.91 4.89
CA TRP A 79 6.64 -8.18 5.82
C TRP A 79 5.27 -8.19 5.12
N LEU A 80 5.05 -7.27 4.19
CA LEU A 80 3.79 -7.18 3.44
C LEU A 80 3.63 -8.34 2.44
N SER A 81 4.72 -8.83 1.86
CA SER A 81 4.72 -10.04 1.04
C SER A 81 4.29 -11.26 1.85
N GLN A 82 4.85 -11.45 3.05
CA GLN A 82 4.41 -12.54 3.95
C GLN A 82 2.95 -12.37 4.38
N ALA A 83 2.50 -11.15 4.68
CA ALA A 83 1.10 -10.88 4.98
C ALA A 83 0.18 -11.25 3.80
N ASN A 84 0.62 -10.99 2.56
CA ASN A 84 -0.13 -11.32 1.35
C ASN A 84 -0.16 -12.82 1.06
N GLU A 85 0.89 -13.56 1.43
CA GLU A 85 0.90 -15.02 1.36
C GLU A 85 -0.13 -15.65 2.31
N LEU A 86 -0.31 -15.08 3.51
CA LEU A 86 -1.30 -15.55 4.49
C LEU A 86 -2.73 -15.11 4.16
N ALA A 87 -2.91 -13.95 3.52
CA ALA A 87 -4.21 -13.38 3.19
C ALA A 87 -4.30 -12.94 1.72
N PRO A 88 -4.17 -13.88 0.76
CA PRO A 88 -4.16 -13.54 -0.66
C PRO A 88 -5.49 -12.92 -1.07
N GLY A 89 -5.43 -11.76 -1.73
CA GLY A 89 -6.61 -11.02 -2.14
C GLY A 89 -7.24 -10.14 -1.05
N ASN A 90 -6.64 -10.05 0.15
CA ASN A 90 -7.05 -9.05 1.12
C ASN A 90 -6.74 -7.64 0.57
N PRO A 91 -7.75 -6.75 0.45
CA PRO A 91 -7.58 -5.47 -0.22
C PRO A 91 -6.67 -4.53 0.58
N ILE A 92 -6.66 -4.62 1.91
CA ILE A 92 -5.82 -3.76 2.75
C ILE A 92 -4.35 -4.15 2.55
N VAL A 93 -4.02 -5.44 2.67
CA VAL A 93 -2.64 -5.92 2.47
C VAL A 93 -2.15 -5.62 1.06
N ALA A 94 -3.00 -5.81 0.05
CA ALA A 94 -2.68 -5.51 -1.33
C ALA A 94 -2.39 -4.01 -1.57
N LEU A 95 -3.19 -3.11 -1.00
CA LEU A 95 -2.96 -1.67 -1.12
C LEU A 95 -1.62 -1.26 -0.50
N GLU A 96 -1.29 -1.76 0.69
CA GLU A 96 -0.02 -1.46 1.34
C GLU A 96 1.16 -2.03 0.54
N LEU A 97 1.09 -3.30 0.10
CA LEU A 97 2.17 -3.94 -0.65
C LEU A 97 2.36 -3.28 -2.02
N GLY A 98 1.27 -3.00 -2.74
CA GLY A 98 1.30 -2.32 -4.03
C GLY A 98 1.90 -0.92 -3.93
N GLY A 99 1.51 -0.15 -2.91
CA GLY A 99 2.09 1.16 -2.63
C GLY A 99 3.59 1.08 -2.27
N ALA A 100 3.99 0.09 -1.47
CA ALA A 100 5.39 -0.12 -1.12
C ALA A 100 6.26 -0.49 -2.34
N LEU A 101 5.76 -1.39 -3.19
CA LEU A 101 6.41 -1.77 -4.45
C LEU A 101 6.50 -0.57 -5.42
N GLY A 102 5.45 0.25 -5.52
CA GLY A 102 5.42 1.46 -6.33
C GLY A 102 6.51 2.46 -5.93
N ARG A 103 6.61 2.77 -4.63
CA ARG A 103 7.67 3.65 -4.08
C ARG A 103 9.07 3.08 -4.26
N ALA A 104 9.22 1.75 -4.29
CA ALA A 104 10.48 1.09 -4.59
C ALA A 104 10.82 1.03 -6.09
N GLY A 105 9.98 1.57 -6.97
CA GLY A 105 10.14 1.50 -8.43
C GLY A 105 9.81 0.13 -9.02
N ARG A 106 9.30 -0.82 -8.22
CA ARG A 106 8.95 -2.19 -8.61
C ARG A 106 7.54 -2.23 -9.23
N HIS A 107 7.28 -1.33 -10.18
CA HIS A 107 5.94 -1.09 -10.73
C HIS A 107 5.36 -2.30 -11.49
N VAL A 108 6.21 -3.07 -12.19
CA VAL A 108 5.78 -4.30 -12.89
C VAL A 108 5.24 -5.34 -11.90
N GLU A 109 5.93 -5.52 -10.78
CA GLU A 109 5.53 -6.46 -9.73
C GLU A 109 4.26 -6.00 -9.02
N SER A 110 4.17 -4.71 -8.70
CA SER A 110 2.96 -4.10 -8.14
C SER A 110 1.75 -4.36 -9.06
N ALA A 111 1.87 -4.06 -10.36
CA ALA A 111 0.78 -4.29 -11.32
C ALA A 111 0.39 -5.77 -11.44
N SER A 112 1.36 -6.68 -11.39
CA SER A 112 1.13 -8.13 -11.46
C SER A 112 0.33 -8.64 -10.24
N MET A 113 0.66 -8.15 -9.05
CA MET A 113 -0.02 -8.53 -7.81
C MET A 113 -1.41 -7.86 -7.69
N MET A 114 -1.53 -6.59 -8.07
CA MET A 114 -2.77 -5.81 -7.97
C MET A 114 -3.86 -6.26 -8.95
N GLY A 115 -3.50 -6.78 -10.12
CA GLY A 115 -4.46 -7.20 -11.14
C GLY A 115 -5.50 -8.24 -10.67
N PRO A 116 -5.09 -9.35 -10.04
CA PRO A 116 -6.00 -10.28 -9.38
C PRO A 116 -6.88 -9.64 -8.30
N VAL A 117 -6.31 -8.77 -7.47
CA VAL A 117 -7.04 -8.10 -6.37
C VAL A 117 -8.14 -7.19 -6.93
N ALA A 118 -7.88 -6.47 -8.01
CA ALA A 118 -8.88 -5.65 -8.70
C ALA A 118 -10.07 -6.46 -9.23
N ARG A 119 -9.88 -7.75 -9.55
CA ARG A 119 -10.99 -8.64 -9.95
C ARG A 119 -11.81 -9.13 -8.76
N LEU A 120 -11.17 -9.33 -7.61
CA LEU A 120 -11.85 -9.71 -6.37
C LEU A 120 -12.62 -8.53 -5.76
N HIS A 121 -12.10 -7.31 -5.92
CA HIS A 121 -12.66 -6.08 -5.37
C HIS A 121 -12.97 -5.07 -6.48
N PRO A 122 -13.91 -5.37 -7.39
CA PRO A 122 -14.16 -4.54 -8.57
C PRO A 122 -14.72 -3.15 -8.25
N ASN A 123 -15.21 -2.93 -7.03
CA ASN A 123 -15.82 -1.69 -6.57
C ASN A 123 -14.94 -0.91 -5.56
N ASP A 124 -13.67 -1.29 -5.35
CA ASP A 124 -12.73 -0.49 -4.57
C ASP A 124 -11.91 0.42 -5.51
N ALA A 125 -12.23 1.71 -5.53
CA ALA A 125 -11.56 2.68 -6.40
C ALA A 125 -10.06 2.78 -6.11
N ARG A 126 -9.62 2.60 -4.85
CA ARG A 126 -8.21 2.72 -4.46
C ARG A 126 -7.37 1.60 -5.07
N ILE A 127 -7.94 0.41 -5.21
CA ILE A 127 -7.30 -0.73 -5.87
C ILE A 127 -7.06 -0.41 -7.35
N HIS A 128 -8.07 0.14 -8.04
CA HIS A 128 -7.95 0.55 -9.44
C HIS A 128 -6.96 1.72 -9.62
N VAL A 129 -6.93 2.69 -8.70
CA VAL A 129 -5.92 3.77 -8.71
C VAL A 129 -4.50 3.22 -8.58
N ASN A 130 -4.23 2.37 -7.59
CA ASN A 130 -2.89 1.80 -7.38
C ASN A 130 -2.45 0.89 -8.54
N LEU A 131 -3.38 0.12 -9.12
CA LEU A 131 -3.14 -0.64 -10.34
C LEU A 131 -2.81 0.29 -11.51
N GLY A 132 -3.58 1.35 -11.71
CA GLY A 132 -3.37 2.34 -12.77
C GLY A 132 -2.01 3.05 -12.66
N LEU A 133 -1.63 3.49 -11.45
CA LEU A 133 -0.32 4.09 -11.19
C LEU A 133 0.82 3.12 -11.55
N SER A 134 0.72 1.88 -11.09
CA SER A 134 1.71 0.84 -11.37
C SER A 134 1.82 0.49 -12.86
N LEU A 135 0.70 0.46 -13.57
CA LEU A 135 0.65 0.23 -15.02
C LEU A 135 1.24 1.41 -15.79
N LEU A 136 0.90 2.65 -15.42
CA LEU A 136 1.40 3.86 -16.05
C LEU A 136 2.93 3.94 -15.92
N MET A 137 3.42 3.75 -14.70
CA MET A 137 4.86 3.79 -14.39
C MET A 137 5.66 2.63 -15.01
N SER A 138 5.00 1.50 -15.32
CA SER A 138 5.61 0.39 -16.07
C SER A 138 5.42 0.50 -17.60
N GLY A 139 4.87 1.61 -18.09
CA GLY A 139 4.69 1.86 -19.53
C GLY A 139 3.50 1.15 -20.17
N GLN A 140 2.66 0.46 -19.38
CA GLN A 140 1.44 -0.21 -19.85
C GLN A 140 0.27 0.77 -19.90
N VAL A 141 0.42 1.84 -20.69
CA VAL A 141 -0.42 3.04 -20.64
C VAL A 141 -1.90 2.75 -20.93
N ASP A 142 -2.21 1.95 -21.95
CA ASP A 142 -3.61 1.63 -22.30
C ASP A 142 -4.35 0.92 -21.17
N ARG A 143 -3.66 0.01 -20.47
CA ARG A 143 -4.20 -0.68 -19.29
C ARG A 143 -4.35 0.27 -18.10
N ALA A 144 -3.44 1.24 -17.97
CA ALA A 144 -3.53 2.27 -16.94
C ALA A 144 -4.78 3.14 -17.13
N VAL A 145 -5.08 3.53 -18.38
CA VAL A 145 -6.31 4.27 -18.74
C VAL A 145 -7.53 3.50 -18.27
N GLN A 146 -7.66 2.22 -18.62
CA GLN A 146 -8.79 1.38 -18.20
C GLN A 146 -8.93 1.28 -16.67
N ALA A 147 -7.81 1.18 -15.94
CA ALA A 147 -7.83 1.15 -14.49
C ALA A 147 -8.34 2.49 -13.91
N PHE A 148 -7.86 3.62 -14.42
CA PHE A 148 -8.34 4.93 -13.97
C PHE A 148 -9.79 5.21 -14.37
N GLU A 149 -10.25 4.74 -15.53
CA GLU A 149 -11.67 4.80 -15.92
C GLU A 149 -12.55 4.06 -14.92
N ASN A 150 -12.14 2.87 -14.47
CA ASN A 150 -12.85 2.14 -13.42
C ASN A 150 -12.87 2.92 -12.10
N ALA A 151 -11.73 3.48 -11.66
CA ALA A 151 -11.67 4.29 -10.44
C ALA A 151 -12.60 5.52 -10.52
N THR A 152 -12.57 6.27 -11.63
CA THR A 152 -13.44 7.42 -11.86
C THR A 152 -14.92 7.03 -11.96
N ARG A 153 -15.24 5.86 -12.51
CA ARG A 153 -16.62 5.35 -12.55
C ARG A 153 -17.15 5.01 -11.16
N ILE A 154 -16.29 4.47 -10.28
CA ILE A 154 -16.66 4.06 -8.91
C ILE A 154 -16.82 5.28 -8.01
N GLU A 155 -15.87 6.22 -8.06
CA GLU A 155 -15.86 7.46 -7.28
C GLU A 155 -15.71 8.68 -8.21
N PRO A 156 -16.80 9.14 -8.86
CA PRO A 156 -16.75 10.25 -9.81
C PRO A 156 -16.47 11.61 -9.17
N GLU A 157 -16.78 11.78 -7.88
CA GLU A 157 -16.55 13.00 -7.10
C GLU A 157 -15.08 13.16 -6.66
N GLN A 158 -14.30 12.08 -6.70
CA GLN A 158 -12.89 12.11 -6.34
C GLN A 158 -12.06 12.71 -7.47
N ALA A 159 -11.85 14.02 -7.39
CA ALA A 159 -11.15 14.80 -8.40
C ALA A 159 -9.78 14.22 -8.81
N THR A 160 -9.05 13.60 -7.86
CA THR A 160 -7.77 12.93 -8.13
C THR A 160 -7.92 11.83 -9.20
N ASN A 161 -9.00 11.04 -9.17
CA ASN A 161 -9.23 9.96 -10.13
C ASN A 161 -9.36 10.51 -11.55
N ALA A 162 -10.16 11.56 -11.73
CA ALA A 162 -10.34 12.22 -13.03
C ALA A 162 -9.02 12.82 -13.58
N LYS A 163 -8.20 13.40 -12.70
CA LYS A 163 -6.90 13.97 -13.12
C LYS A 163 -5.89 12.89 -13.50
N LEU A 164 -5.84 11.77 -12.79
CA LEU A 164 -5.02 10.61 -13.15
C LEU A 164 -5.45 10.01 -14.50
N LEU A 165 -6.76 9.90 -14.75
CA LEU A 165 -7.28 9.46 -16.04
C LEU A 165 -6.88 10.40 -17.17
N ASN A 166 -7.01 11.72 -16.97
CA ASN A 166 -6.60 12.73 -17.96
C ASN A 166 -5.10 12.67 -18.26
N LEU A 167 -4.27 12.47 -17.24
CA LEU A 167 -2.83 12.28 -17.41
C LEU A 167 -2.54 11.03 -18.25
N ALA A 168 -3.11 9.88 -17.89
CA ALA A 168 -2.92 8.64 -18.63
C ALA A 168 -3.37 8.75 -20.09
N CYS A 169 -4.52 9.41 -20.34
CA CYS A 169 -4.99 9.68 -21.70
C CYS A 169 -4.03 10.58 -22.50
N ALA A 170 -3.44 11.59 -21.88
CA ALA A 170 -2.46 12.46 -22.52
C ALA A 170 -1.18 11.70 -22.90
N VAL A 171 -0.73 10.80 -22.00
CA VAL A 171 0.40 9.92 -22.27
C VAL A 171 0.08 8.94 -23.41
N ALA A 172 -1.11 8.33 -23.42
CA ALA A 172 -1.55 7.40 -24.47
C ALA A 172 -1.59 8.07 -25.85
N LYS A 173 -1.97 9.36 -25.90
CA LYS A 173 -2.00 10.17 -27.12
C LYS A 173 -0.64 10.71 -27.54
N GLY A 174 0.42 10.48 -26.75
CA GLY A 174 1.75 11.03 -26.97
C GLY A 174 1.87 12.55 -26.74
N SER A 175 0.84 13.18 -26.15
CA SER A 175 0.87 14.62 -25.84
C SER A 175 1.59 14.94 -24.53
N LYS A 176 1.85 13.92 -23.70
CA LYS A 176 2.75 13.97 -22.54
C LYS A 176 3.65 12.74 -22.53
N ALA A 177 4.87 12.89 -22.00
CA ALA A 177 5.74 11.75 -21.72
C ALA A 177 5.20 10.95 -20.52
N VAL A 178 5.54 9.66 -20.46
CA VAL A 178 5.31 8.85 -19.25
C VAL A 178 6.06 9.52 -18.08
N PRO A 179 5.39 9.79 -16.95
CA PRO A 179 6.04 10.34 -15.76
C PRO A 179 7.22 9.48 -15.31
N LYS A 180 8.28 10.11 -14.81
CA LYS A 180 9.49 9.43 -14.36
C LYS A 180 9.40 8.95 -12.92
N SER A 181 8.42 9.44 -12.16
CA SER A 181 8.15 9.02 -10.79
C SER A 181 6.70 9.26 -10.40
N GLU A 182 6.21 8.53 -9.39
CA GLU A 182 4.90 8.81 -8.78
C GLU A 182 4.83 10.23 -8.20
N ARG A 183 5.95 10.76 -7.71
CA ARG A 183 6.04 12.15 -7.25
C ARG A 183 5.66 13.14 -8.35
N GLU A 184 6.20 12.96 -9.55
CA GLU A 184 5.89 13.81 -10.71
C GLU A 184 4.41 13.73 -11.10
N ILE A 185 3.79 12.55 -10.93
CA ILE A 185 2.34 12.38 -11.12
C ILE A 185 1.58 13.29 -10.16
N PHE A 186 1.85 13.18 -8.86
CA PHE A 186 1.11 13.92 -7.83
C PHE A 186 1.40 15.43 -7.82
N GLU A 187 2.54 15.87 -8.35
CA GLU A 187 2.82 17.30 -8.59
C GLU A 187 2.06 17.84 -9.83
N SER A 188 1.62 16.95 -10.73
CA SER A 188 0.92 17.29 -11.98
C SER A 188 -0.60 17.18 -11.90
N VAL A 189 -1.13 16.61 -10.82
CA VAL A 189 -2.57 16.41 -10.56
C VAL A 189 -3.02 17.14 -9.30
#